data_AF-A0A4R4ZC76-F1
#
_entry.id   AF-A0A4R4ZC76-F1
#
_cell.length_a   1.000
_cell.length_b   1.000
_cell.length_c   1.000
_cell.angle_alpha   90.00
_cell.angle_beta   90.00
_cell.angle_gamma   90.00
#
_symmetry.space_group_name_H-M   'P 1'
#
loop_
_entity.id
_entity.type
_entity.pdbx_description
1 polymer ?
#
loop_
_entity_poly.entity_id
_entity_poly.type
_entity_poly.pdbx_seq_one_letter_code
_entity_poly.pdbx_strand_id
1 'polypeptide(L)'
;MIAVLTVPATGPRTPEVRLAGGQPADLIRTTQLGSGVSVEVDLADPGRWRSVMVDGWDAADRNLLEAVVGQESLRQLGDLRDELAVTGDPSLEADVQVGAAQSGPWRRLAVIDALDWWLQVPLDQALLDAERAVVRARAARTLRSRALREHRTGQALVLARRSAGELSTYLTELASSAPSLPRALFSGLSRVANGYAGLAGQVVGSPDECLAPVAEAWSRLKLAVPVVGILKRPEQSYQLLPDSTTQSSSVDPRQVRARVVGTDLQAREVQMVESREGATVRVLVPAFGSRVPSALADQLMVRLVDKRSGTAHEALRLKLRSGRDAERLGMRTPVFTQEIPLRGAAVEDVRADVFDPVHETAPALTDTDDELVRRRRAQFVLGEWRQAMAEIRLSRQAKSRNSRLTRLAAVLDEAVPDADEPVFRGGPTRSEITRYVDAAPGTVHPWFTSTRGAGEPLVAELAAAHQLR
;
A
#
# COMPACT_ATOMS: atom_id res chain seq x y z
N MET A 1 -21.14 -11.48 -6.37
CA MET A 1 -20.84 -10.04 -6.50
C MET A 1 -21.90 -9.50 -7.43
N ILE A 2 -22.38 -8.29 -7.21
CA ILE A 2 -23.36 -7.68 -8.10
C ILE A 2 -22.57 -7.14 -9.29
N ALA A 3 -22.88 -7.63 -10.48
CA ALA A 3 -22.44 -7.07 -11.74
C ALA A 3 -23.41 -5.96 -12.12
N VAL A 4 -22.87 -4.77 -12.35
CA VAL A 4 -23.58 -3.66 -12.97
C VAL A 4 -22.92 -3.42 -14.31
N LEU A 5 -23.68 -3.61 -15.39
CA LEU A 5 -23.26 -3.31 -16.75
C LEU A 5 -23.95 -2.02 -17.17
N THR A 6 -23.23 -1.12 -17.82
CA THR A 6 -23.77 0.16 -18.30
C THR A 6 -23.42 0.36 -19.76
N VAL A 7 -24.35 0.92 -20.54
CA VAL A 7 -24.07 1.33 -21.92
C VAL A 7 -22.96 2.40 -21.88
N PRO A 8 -21.95 2.33 -22.77
CA PRO A 8 -20.88 3.34 -22.80
C PRO A 8 -21.46 4.75 -23.01
N ALA A 9 -21.46 5.55 -21.94
CA ALA A 9 -21.92 6.92 -21.99
C ALA A 9 -20.86 7.82 -22.65
N THR A 10 -21.30 8.86 -23.38
CA THR A 10 -20.45 9.91 -23.96
C THR A 10 -19.88 10.89 -22.91
N GLY A 11 -19.90 10.52 -21.63
CA GLY A 11 -19.50 11.33 -20.47
C GLY A 11 -18.35 10.70 -19.64
N PRO A 12 -18.02 11.24 -18.46
CA PRO A 12 -16.80 10.86 -17.73
C PRO A 12 -16.80 9.38 -17.34
N ARG A 13 -15.74 8.68 -17.77
CA ARG A 13 -15.27 7.31 -17.48
C ARG A 13 -16.02 6.51 -16.40
N THR A 14 -17.30 6.20 -16.61
CA THR A 14 -17.95 5.07 -15.93
C THR A 14 -17.46 3.77 -16.56
N PRO A 15 -17.04 2.78 -15.76
CA PRO A 15 -16.64 1.48 -16.30
C PRO A 15 -17.85 0.82 -16.97
N GLU A 16 -17.65 0.20 -18.14
CA GLU A 16 -18.71 -0.49 -18.88
C GLU A 16 -19.24 -1.69 -18.09
N VAL A 17 -18.37 -2.36 -17.34
CA VAL A 17 -18.74 -3.42 -16.39
C VAL A 17 -18.10 -3.17 -15.04
N ARG A 18 -18.91 -3.21 -13.98
CA ARG A 18 -18.45 -3.19 -12.59
C ARG A 18 -19.03 -4.37 -11.82
N LEU A 19 -18.18 -5.30 -11.45
CA LEU A 19 -18.48 -6.30 -10.43
C LEU A 19 -18.12 -5.70 -9.07
N ALA A 20 -19.06 -5.54 -8.14
CA ALA A 20 -18.77 -5.01 -6.81
C ALA A 20 -19.41 -5.84 -5.68
N GLY A 21 -18.75 -5.85 -4.52
CA GLY A 21 -19.38 -6.22 -3.24
C GLY A 21 -20.16 -5.04 -2.65
N GLY A 22 -21.27 -5.32 -1.95
CA GLY A 22 -22.20 -4.29 -1.47
C GLY A 22 -21.81 -3.54 -0.19
N GLN A 23 -20.77 -3.98 0.54
CA GLN A 23 -20.42 -3.33 1.81
C GLN A 23 -19.39 -2.22 1.60
N PRO A 24 -19.54 -1.02 2.20
CA PRO A 24 -18.58 0.07 2.06
C PRO A 24 -17.26 -0.23 2.81
N ALA A 25 -16.13 0.32 2.38
CA ALA A 25 -14.84 0.18 3.06
C ALA A 25 -13.94 1.40 2.89
N ASP A 26 -13.02 1.59 3.82
CA ASP A 26 -12.16 2.79 3.84
C ASP A 26 -10.74 2.53 3.28
N LEU A 27 -10.22 1.30 3.40
CA LEU A 27 -8.87 0.92 2.98
C LEU A 27 -8.86 0.29 1.58
N ILE A 28 -9.49 0.98 0.63
CA ILE A 28 -9.65 0.51 -0.74
C ILE A 28 -8.50 1.06 -1.59
N ARG A 29 -7.98 0.24 -2.51
CA ARG A 29 -7.17 0.75 -3.61
C ARG A 29 -7.54 0.10 -4.92
N THR A 30 -7.72 0.94 -5.94
CA THR A 30 -7.83 0.52 -7.33
C THR A 30 -6.44 0.29 -7.92
N THR A 31 -6.23 -0.90 -8.50
CA THR A 31 -5.01 -1.26 -9.22
C THR A 31 -5.37 -1.55 -10.67
N GLN A 32 -4.76 -0.83 -11.60
CA GLN A 32 -4.90 -1.13 -13.02
C GLN A 32 -4.04 -2.35 -13.38
N LEU A 33 -4.69 -3.43 -13.81
CA LEU A 33 -3.98 -4.65 -14.20
C LEU A 33 -3.51 -4.57 -15.65
N GLY A 34 -4.28 -3.93 -16.53
CA GLY A 34 -3.94 -3.63 -17.93
C GLY A 34 -5.18 -3.56 -18.83
N SER A 35 -5.02 -3.08 -20.07
CA SER A 35 -6.04 -2.97 -21.13
C SER A 35 -7.49 -2.98 -20.61
N GLY A 36 -7.93 -1.87 -20.04
CA GLY A 36 -9.30 -1.70 -19.54
C GLY A 36 -9.66 -2.44 -18.24
N VAL A 37 -8.85 -3.39 -17.75
CA VAL A 37 -9.15 -4.13 -16.52
C VAL A 37 -8.47 -3.48 -15.32
N SER A 38 -9.29 -3.06 -14.35
CA SER A 38 -8.85 -2.62 -13.03
C SER A 38 -9.57 -3.39 -11.93
N VAL A 39 -8.93 -3.49 -10.77
CA VAL A 39 -9.47 -4.22 -9.61
C VAL A 39 -9.35 -3.36 -8.37
N GLU A 40 -10.31 -3.50 -7.47
CA GLU A 40 -10.23 -2.95 -6.13
C GLU A 40 -10.00 -4.06 -5.12
N VAL A 41 -9.05 -3.82 -4.22
CA VAL A 41 -8.82 -4.64 -3.04
C VAL A 41 -9.16 -3.83 -1.80
N ASP A 42 -9.86 -4.47 -0.89
CA ASP A 42 -10.02 -4.01 0.49
C ASP A 42 -8.85 -4.58 1.32
N LEU A 43 -8.03 -3.73 1.91
CA LEU A 43 -6.97 -4.21 2.80
C LEU A 43 -7.51 -4.80 4.11
N ALA A 44 -8.80 -4.62 4.40
CA ALA A 44 -9.46 -5.31 5.49
C ALA A 44 -9.84 -6.76 5.15
N ASP A 45 -10.14 -7.07 3.89
CA ASP A 45 -10.33 -8.44 3.41
C ASP A 45 -9.55 -8.68 2.10
N PRO A 46 -8.20 -8.76 2.17
CA PRO A 46 -7.36 -8.90 0.98
C PRO A 46 -7.51 -10.26 0.30
N GLY A 47 -8.27 -11.19 0.90
CA GLY A 47 -8.53 -12.52 0.34
C GLY A 47 -9.47 -12.50 -0.86
N ARG A 48 -10.19 -11.40 -1.08
CA ARG A 48 -11.26 -11.29 -2.08
C ARG A 48 -11.11 -10.00 -2.90
N TRP A 49 -11.71 -10.01 -4.10
CA TRP A 49 -11.89 -8.78 -4.85
C TRP A 49 -13.03 -7.98 -4.24
N ARG A 50 -12.79 -6.69 -4.03
CA ARG A 50 -13.85 -5.76 -3.64
C ARG A 50 -14.64 -5.32 -4.87
N SER A 51 -13.92 -4.95 -5.92
CA SER A 51 -14.52 -4.76 -7.23
C SER A 51 -13.59 -5.20 -8.36
N VAL A 52 -14.19 -5.49 -9.51
CA VAL A 52 -13.51 -5.66 -10.79
C VAL A 52 -14.21 -4.74 -11.77
N MET A 53 -13.45 -3.87 -12.42
CA MET A 53 -13.93 -2.85 -13.33
C MET A 53 -13.33 -3.07 -14.71
N VAL A 54 -14.17 -2.92 -15.73
CA VAL A 54 -13.81 -3.08 -17.13
C VAL A 54 -14.15 -1.79 -17.87
N ASP A 55 -13.13 -1.03 -18.24
CA ASP A 55 -13.20 0.18 -19.04
C ASP A 55 -13.12 -0.21 -20.52
N GLY A 56 -14.28 -0.30 -21.18
CA GLY A 56 -14.40 -0.71 -22.58
C GLY A 56 -14.23 -2.22 -22.73
N TRP A 57 -15.34 -2.95 -22.79
CA TRP A 57 -15.37 -4.41 -22.85
C TRP A 57 -14.64 -4.98 -24.08
N ASP A 58 -14.78 -4.33 -25.24
CA ASP A 58 -14.11 -4.77 -26.46
C ASP A 58 -12.60 -4.44 -26.47
N ALA A 59 -12.21 -3.40 -25.73
CA ALA A 59 -10.80 -3.06 -25.52
C ALA A 59 -10.17 -3.89 -24.38
N ALA A 60 -11.00 -4.54 -23.57
CA ALA A 60 -10.56 -5.28 -22.41
C ALA A 60 -9.88 -6.58 -22.81
N ASP A 61 -8.79 -6.89 -22.12
CA ASP A 61 -8.08 -8.13 -22.36
C ASP A 61 -8.86 -9.32 -21.76
N ARG A 62 -9.49 -10.09 -22.65
CA ARG A 62 -10.32 -11.24 -22.26
C ARG A 62 -9.56 -12.31 -21.49
N ASN A 63 -8.28 -12.55 -21.80
CA ASN A 63 -7.47 -13.54 -21.08
C ASN A 63 -7.11 -13.06 -19.67
N LEU A 64 -6.87 -11.76 -19.53
CA LEU A 64 -6.65 -11.14 -18.22
C LEU A 64 -7.92 -11.18 -17.39
N LEU A 65 -9.06 -10.80 -17.95
CA LEU A 65 -10.34 -10.83 -17.26
C LEU A 65 -10.68 -12.25 -16.80
N GLU A 66 -10.50 -13.26 -17.66
CA GLU A 66 -10.66 -14.67 -17.30
C GLU A 66 -9.78 -15.07 -16.11
N ALA A 67 -8.51 -14.67 -16.08
CA ALA A 67 -7.59 -14.99 -14.98
C ALA A 67 -8.00 -14.32 -13.65
N VAL A 68 -8.67 -13.17 -13.71
CA VAL A 68 -9.09 -12.37 -12.55
C VAL A 68 -10.42 -12.87 -11.99
N VAL A 69 -11.43 -13.08 -12.84
CA VAL A 69 -12.80 -13.42 -12.41
C VAL A 69 -13.16 -14.88 -12.58
N GLY A 70 -12.48 -15.62 -13.47
CA GLY A 70 -12.79 -16.99 -13.83
C GLY A 70 -13.57 -17.10 -15.14
N GLN A 71 -13.46 -18.25 -15.80
CA GLN A 71 -14.08 -18.51 -17.11
C GLN A 71 -15.61 -18.45 -17.07
N GLU A 72 -16.23 -19.03 -16.03
CA GLU A 72 -17.68 -19.05 -15.91
C GLU A 72 -18.25 -17.65 -15.68
N SER A 73 -17.61 -16.86 -14.81
CA SER A 73 -17.99 -15.46 -14.57
C SER A 73 -17.84 -14.61 -15.83
N LEU A 74 -16.77 -14.82 -16.60
CA LEU A 74 -16.56 -14.13 -17.87
C LEU A 74 -17.63 -14.50 -18.91
N ARG A 75 -18.09 -15.76 -18.94
CA ARG A 75 -19.19 -16.20 -19.81
C ARG A 75 -20.50 -15.50 -19.43
N GLN A 76 -20.85 -15.53 -18.14
CA GLN A 76 -22.04 -14.84 -17.61
C GLN A 76 -22.03 -13.34 -17.94
N LEU A 77 -20.90 -12.66 -17.75
CA LEU A 77 -20.77 -11.25 -18.10
C LEU A 77 -20.94 -10.99 -19.61
N GLY A 78 -20.51 -11.92 -20.47
CA GLY A 78 -20.76 -11.84 -21.91
C GLY A 78 -22.24 -11.97 -22.24
N ASP A 79 -22.90 -12.98 -21.67
CA ASP A 79 -24.35 -13.20 -21.86
C ASP A 79 -25.17 -11.97 -21.41
N LEU A 80 -24.81 -11.38 -20.25
CA LEU A 80 -25.46 -10.17 -19.72
C LEU A 80 -25.23 -8.94 -20.61
N ARG A 81 -24.07 -8.83 -21.26
CA ARG A 81 -23.78 -7.74 -22.20
C ARG A 81 -24.61 -7.88 -23.47
N ASP A 82 -24.74 -9.09 -23.99
CA ASP A 82 -25.57 -9.37 -25.16
C ASP A 82 -27.04 -9.08 -24.84
N GLU A 83 -27.51 -9.40 -23.64
CA GLU A 83 -28.85 -9.05 -23.15
C GLU A 83 -29.05 -7.53 -23.04
N LEU A 84 -28.09 -6.78 -22.49
CA LEU A 84 -28.13 -5.31 -22.43
C LEU A 84 -28.26 -4.70 -23.83
N ALA A 85 -27.54 -5.26 -24.81
CA ALA A 85 -27.59 -4.80 -26.21
C ALA A 85 -28.95 -5.07 -26.88
N VAL A 86 -29.66 -6.13 -26.48
CA VAL A 86 -30.99 -6.49 -27.01
C VAL A 86 -32.11 -5.69 -26.33
N THR A 87 -32.04 -5.51 -25.02
CA THR A 87 -33.05 -4.80 -24.22
C THR A 87 -33.01 -3.29 -24.45
N GLY A 88 -31.82 -2.74 -24.72
CA GLY A 88 -31.62 -1.29 -24.86
C GLY A 88 -31.71 -0.55 -23.51
N ASP A 89 -31.71 -1.28 -22.40
CA ASP A 89 -31.69 -0.70 -21.06
C ASP A 89 -30.38 0.08 -20.83
N PRO A 90 -30.42 1.19 -20.08
CA PRO A 90 -29.21 1.98 -19.81
C PRO A 90 -28.22 1.25 -18.89
N SER A 91 -28.73 0.33 -18.07
CA SER A 91 -27.94 -0.49 -17.15
C SER A 91 -28.65 -1.80 -16.82
N LEU A 92 -27.88 -2.85 -16.62
CA LEU A 92 -28.38 -4.16 -16.20
C LEU A 92 -27.60 -4.65 -14.97
N GLU A 93 -28.33 -5.13 -13.97
CA GLU A 93 -27.77 -5.65 -12.73
C GLU A 93 -28.01 -7.15 -12.60
N ALA A 94 -26.97 -7.90 -12.24
CA ALA A 94 -27.09 -9.34 -12.04
C ALA A 94 -26.10 -9.86 -11.00
N ASP A 95 -26.49 -10.91 -10.27
CA ASP A 95 -25.59 -11.61 -9.38
C ASP A 95 -24.63 -12.54 -10.15
N VAL A 96 -23.35 -12.20 -10.13
CA VAL A 96 -22.29 -13.00 -10.75
C VAL A 96 -21.43 -13.65 -9.67
N GLN A 97 -21.31 -14.97 -9.74
CA GLN A 97 -20.37 -15.72 -8.91
C GLN A 97 -18.97 -15.59 -9.49
N VAL A 98 -18.02 -15.07 -8.72
CA VAL A 98 -16.63 -14.86 -9.16
C VAL A 98 -15.77 -16.08 -8.78
N GLY A 99 -15.50 -16.92 -9.77
CA GLY A 99 -14.68 -18.14 -9.66
C GLY A 99 -13.18 -17.84 -9.68
N ALA A 100 -12.69 -17.14 -8.67
CA ALA A 100 -11.35 -16.52 -8.68
C ALA A 100 -10.17 -17.49 -8.42
N ALA A 101 -10.23 -18.74 -8.89
CA ALA A 101 -9.28 -19.80 -8.53
C ALA A 101 -7.81 -19.47 -8.87
N GLN A 102 -7.57 -18.72 -9.96
CA GLN A 102 -6.21 -18.33 -10.40
C GLN A 102 -5.84 -16.89 -10.06
N SER A 103 -6.74 -16.13 -9.42
CA SER A 103 -6.53 -14.71 -9.13
C SER A 103 -5.54 -14.45 -7.99
N GLY A 104 -5.05 -15.48 -7.29
CA GLY A 104 -4.17 -15.35 -6.13
C GLY A 104 -2.95 -14.43 -6.35
N PRO A 105 -2.14 -14.65 -7.41
CA PRO A 105 -1.03 -13.76 -7.75
C PRO A 105 -1.47 -12.33 -8.11
N TRP A 106 -2.61 -12.18 -8.79
CA TRP A 106 -3.17 -10.86 -9.13
C TRP A 106 -3.62 -10.10 -7.87
N ARG A 107 -4.29 -10.78 -6.94
CA ARG A 107 -4.66 -10.22 -5.63
C ARG A 107 -3.43 -9.80 -4.85
N ARG A 108 -2.39 -10.65 -4.82
CA ARG A 108 -1.14 -10.30 -4.14
C ARG A 108 -0.49 -9.06 -4.75
N LEU A 109 -0.51 -8.91 -6.07
CA LEU A 109 0.00 -7.72 -6.75
C LEU A 109 -0.79 -6.46 -6.32
N ALA A 110 -2.12 -6.54 -6.35
CA ALA A 110 -2.99 -5.44 -5.92
C ALA A 110 -2.79 -5.10 -4.44
N VAL A 111 -2.61 -6.10 -3.56
CA VAL A 111 -2.28 -5.89 -2.14
C VAL A 111 -0.94 -5.19 -1.96
N ILE A 112 0.10 -5.56 -2.72
CA ILE A 112 1.40 -4.87 -2.67
C ILE A 112 1.21 -3.40 -3.03
N ASP A 113 0.49 -3.10 -4.10
CA ASP A 113 0.26 -1.71 -4.54
C ASP A 113 -0.65 -0.92 -3.60
N ALA A 114 -1.62 -1.59 -2.97
CA ALA A 114 -2.47 -1.00 -1.93
C ALA A 114 -1.69 -0.70 -0.65
N LEU A 115 -0.82 -1.62 -0.20
CA LEU A 115 0.04 -1.40 0.97
C LEU A 115 1.10 -0.34 0.71
N ASP A 116 1.62 -0.25 -0.52
CA ASP A 116 2.52 0.82 -0.94
C ASP A 116 1.86 2.21 -0.80
N TRP A 117 0.55 2.26 -1.00
CA TRP A 117 -0.27 3.46 -0.82
C TRP A 117 -0.59 3.75 0.64
N TRP A 118 -1.08 2.75 1.37
CA TRP A 118 -1.69 2.93 2.69
C TRP A 118 -0.72 2.74 3.86
N LEU A 119 0.33 1.93 3.74
CA LEU A 119 1.15 1.54 4.89
C LEU A 119 2.31 2.52 5.15
N GLN A 120 2.22 3.30 6.23
CA GLN A 120 3.28 4.20 6.71
C GLN A 120 4.32 3.44 7.57
N VAL A 121 5.00 2.46 6.99
CA VAL A 121 6.08 1.71 7.66
C VAL A 121 7.33 1.76 6.79
N PRO A 122 8.53 2.04 7.36
CA PRO A 122 9.79 2.16 6.61
C PRO A 122 10.22 0.81 6.05
N LEU A 123 9.54 0.37 5.00
CA LEU A 123 9.89 -0.86 4.30
C LEU A 123 10.94 -0.55 3.25
N ASP A 124 11.91 -1.44 3.13
CA ASP A 124 12.90 -1.39 2.06
C ASP A 124 12.22 -1.48 0.68
N GLN A 125 12.41 -0.45 -0.15
CA GLN A 125 11.77 -0.34 -1.46
C GLN A 125 12.28 -1.43 -2.43
N ALA A 126 13.54 -1.83 -2.33
CA ALA A 126 14.09 -2.87 -3.17
C ALA A 126 13.44 -4.22 -2.88
N LEU A 127 13.17 -4.53 -1.61
CA LEU A 127 12.43 -5.74 -1.23
C LEU A 127 10.99 -5.72 -1.75
N LEU A 128 10.31 -4.56 -1.71
CA LEU A 128 8.97 -4.40 -2.26
C LEU A 128 8.94 -4.58 -3.78
N ASP A 129 9.83 -3.91 -4.49
CA ASP A 129 9.92 -3.99 -5.95
C ASP A 129 10.32 -5.39 -6.40
N ALA A 130 11.19 -6.06 -5.64
CA ALA A 130 11.57 -7.45 -5.88
C ALA A 130 10.38 -8.41 -5.71
N GLU A 131 9.62 -8.28 -4.61
CA GLU A 131 8.41 -9.08 -4.41
C GLU A 131 7.37 -8.78 -5.50
N ARG A 132 7.16 -7.51 -5.84
CA ARG A 132 6.26 -7.06 -6.92
C ARG A 132 6.66 -7.67 -8.26
N ALA A 133 7.94 -7.69 -8.62
CA ALA A 133 8.44 -8.31 -9.84
C ALA A 133 8.16 -9.81 -9.89
N VAL A 134 8.47 -10.53 -8.81
CA VAL A 134 8.24 -11.98 -8.72
C VAL A 134 6.74 -12.32 -8.75
N VAL A 135 5.91 -11.56 -8.06
CA VAL A 135 4.45 -11.74 -8.07
C VAL A 135 3.86 -11.43 -9.44
N ARG A 136 4.34 -10.37 -10.13
CA ARG A 136 3.93 -10.06 -11.50
C ARG A 136 4.29 -11.19 -12.47
N ALA A 137 5.48 -11.79 -12.33
CA ALA A 137 5.87 -12.97 -13.12
C ALA A 137 4.96 -14.18 -12.85
N ARG A 138 4.56 -14.41 -11.59
CA ARG A 138 3.60 -15.47 -11.23
C ARG A 138 2.20 -15.19 -11.78
N ALA A 139 1.76 -13.94 -11.74
CA ALA A 139 0.49 -13.50 -12.32
C ALA A 139 0.48 -13.68 -13.84
N ALA A 140 1.58 -13.36 -14.52
CA ALA A 140 1.72 -13.60 -15.94
C ALA A 140 1.48 -15.08 -16.29
N ARG A 141 2.01 -16.02 -15.50
CA ARG A 141 1.85 -17.47 -15.75
C ARG A 141 0.41 -17.97 -15.73
N THR A 142 -0.52 -17.24 -15.12
CA THR A 142 -1.95 -17.61 -15.12
C THR A 142 -2.66 -17.23 -16.42
N LEU A 143 -2.02 -16.45 -17.30
CA LEU A 143 -2.62 -16.04 -18.57
C LEU A 143 -2.51 -17.16 -19.61
N ARG A 144 -3.60 -17.43 -20.33
CA ARG A 144 -3.63 -18.43 -21.42
C ARG A 144 -2.86 -17.95 -22.66
N SER A 145 -3.06 -16.70 -23.05
CA SER A 145 -2.33 -16.08 -24.17
C SER A 145 -0.83 -16.08 -23.94
N ARG A 146 -0.09 -16.65 -24.90
CA ARG A 146 1.38 -16.68 -24.88
C ARG A 146 1.97 -15.28 -25.03
N ALA A 147 1.49 -14.49 -25.99
CA ALA A 147 2.01 -13.14 -26.24
C ALA A 147 1.84 -12.22 -25.01
N LEU A 148 0.68 -12.29 -24.34
CA LEU A 148 0.46 -11.53 -23.10
C LEU A 148 1.34 -12.03 -21.96
N ARG A 149 1.51 -13.35 -21.83
CA ARG A 149 2.45 -13.95 -20.87
C ARG A 149 3.86 -13.40 -21.06
N GLU A 150 4.35 -13.40 -22.29
CA GLU A 150 5.69 -12.93 -22.65
C GLU A 150 5.82 -11.43 -22.38
N HIS A 151 4.85 -10.61 -22.79
CA HIS A 151 4.82 -9.18 -22.51
C HIS A 151 4.87 -8.87 -21.00
N ARG A 152 4.02 -9.54 -20.20
CA ARG A 152 3.98 -9.35 -18.73
C ARG A 152 5.22 -9.88 -18.03
N THR A 153 5.80 -10.98 -18.53
CA THR A 153 7.07 -11.50 -18.03
C THR A 153 8.20 -10.51 -18.35
N GLY A 154 8.18 -9.88 -19.52
CA GLY A 154 9.10 -8.79 -19.88
C GLY A 154 8.99 -7.59 -18.92
N GLN A 155 7.77 -7.15 -18.61
CA GLN A 155 7.54 -6.10 -17.60
C GLN A 155 8.06 -6.49 -16.20
N ALA A 156 7.86 -7.75 -15.80
CA ALA A 156 8.39 -8.27 -14.53
C ALA A 156 9.93 -8.30 -14.53
N LEU A 157 10.55 -8.67 -15.66
CA LEU A 157 12.00 -8.71 -15.82
C LEU A 157 12.62 -7.31 -15.74
N VAL A 158 12.03 -6.31 -16.38
CA VAL A 158 12.46 -4.91 -16.28
C VAL A 158 12.43 -4.43 -14.82
N LEU A 159 11.34 -4.72 -14.10
CA LEU A 159 11.23 -4.35 -12.69
C LEU A 159 12.25 -5.10 -11.80
N ALA A 160 12.48 -6.39 -12.06
CA ALA A 160 13.46 -7.19 -11.33
C ALA A 160 14.88 -6.66 -11.53
N ARG A 161 15.26 -6.33 -12.77
CA ARG A 161 16.57 -5.75 -13.10
C ARG A 161 16.78 -4.40 -12.42
N ARG A 162 15.75 -3.56 -12.35
CA ARG A 162 15.83 -2.25 -11.68
C ARG A 162 16.13 -2.36 -10.18
N SER A 163 15.57 -3.38 -9.52
CA SER A 163 15.72 -3.59 -8.07
C SER A 163 16.87 -4.55 -7.70
N ALA A 164 17.48 -5.23 -8.68
CA ALA A 164 18.47 -6.28 -8.44
C ALA A 164 19.70 -5.83 -7.65
N GLY A 165 20.25 -4.64 -7.97
CA GLY A 165 21.45 -4.11 -7.30
C GLY A 165 21.21 -3.75 -5.84
N GLU A 166 20.07 -3.14 -5.54
CA GLU A 166 19.72 -2.81 -4.15
C GLU A 166 19.37 -4.09 -3.36
N LEU A 167 18.66 -5.04 -3.97
CA LEU A 167 18.36 -6.33 -3.36
C LEU A 167 19.63 -7.14 -3.06
N SER A 168 20.60 -7.19 -3.97
CA SER A 168 21.86 -7.92 -3.75
C SER A 168 22.69 -7.27 -2.64
N THR A 169 22.69 -5.94 -2.57
CA THR A 169 23.32 -5.17 -1.47
C THR A 169 22.68 -5.53 -0.14
N TYR A 170 21.34 -5.45 -0.05
CA TYR A 170 20.59 -5.82 1.16
C TYR A 170 20.91 -7.26 1.62
N LEU A 171 20.90 -8.23 0.71
CA LEU A 171 21.20 -9.63 1.04
C LEU A 171 22.65 -9.82 1.53
N THR A 172 23.61 -9.09 0.96
CA THR A 172 25.02 -9.13 1.35
C THR A 172 25.26 -8.50 2.71
N GLU A 173 24.62 -7.35 2.98
CA GLU A 173 24.65 -6.71 4.28
C GLU A 173 24.03 -7.61 5.35
N LEU A 174 22.89 -8.24 5.04
CA LEU A 174 22.23 -9.19 5.93
C LEU A 174 23.12 -10.41 6.22
N ALA A 175 23.83 -10.93 5.21
CA ALA A 175 24.76 -12.05 5.38
C ALA A 175 25.94 -11.72 6.28
N SER A 176 26.31 -10.43 6.35
CA SER A 176 27.46 -9.95 7.11
C SER A 176 27.10 -9.48 8.52
N SER A 177 25.87 -9.03 8.73
CA SER A 177 25.41 -8.37 9.96
C SER A 177 24.47 -9.22 10.82
N ALA A 178 23.71 -10.14 10.22
CA ALA A 178 22.71 -10.90 10.96
C ALA A 178 23.32 -12.15 11.62
N PRO A 179 23.21 -12.31 12.96
CA PRO A 179 23.71 -13.51 13.64
C PRO A 179 22.87 -14.76 13.32
N SER A 180 21.59 -14.58 12.99
CA SER A 180 20.69 -15.65 12.54
C SER A 180 19.42 -15.07 11.90
N LEU A 181 18.67 -15.88 11.14
CA LEU A 181 17.43 -15.44 10.51
C LEU A 181 16.20 -16.23 11.00
N PRO A 182 15.09 -15.55 11.34
CA PRO A 182 13.81 -16.20 11.56
C PRO A 182 13.35 -16.96 10.31
N ARG A 183 12.80 -18.16 10.50
CA ARG A 183 12.28 -19.01 9.41
C ARG A 183 11.33 -18.29 8.47
N ALA A 184 10.44 -17.42 8.98
CA ALA A 184 9.49 -16.70 8.14
C ALA A 184 10.18 -15.72 7.17
N LEU A 185 11.15 -14.92 7.67
CA LEU A 185 11.93 -14.01 6.85
C LEU A 185 12.78 -14.78 5.83
N PHE A 186 13.47 -15.82 6.27
CA PHE A 186 14.25 -16.69 5.37
C PHE A 186 13.38 -17.30 4.26
N SER A 187 12.19 -17.81 4.60
CA SER A 187 11.25 -18.37 3.62
C SER A 187 10.77 -17.30 2.63
N GLY A 188 10.51 -16.09 3.11
CA GLY A 188 10.16 -14.93 2.29
C GLY A 188 11.26 -14.57 1.28
N LEU A 189 12.48 -14.36 1.77
CA LEU A 189 13.65 -14.06 0.94
C LEU A 189 13.95 -15.19 -0.06
N SER A 190 13.83 -16.45 0.36
CA SER A 190 13.99 -17.60 -0.53
C SER A 190 12.99 -17.59 -1.67
N ARG A 191 11.72 -17.26 -1.42
CA ARG A 191 10.70 -17.15 -2.47
C ARG A 191 11.00 -16.03 -3.47
N VAL A 192 11.58 -14.92 -3.01
CA VAL A 192 11.99 -13.81 -3.88
C VAL A 192 13.20 -14.21 -4.72
N ALA A 193 14.26 -14.74 -4.09
CA ALA A 193 15.47 -15.18 -4.78
C ALA A 193 15.19 -16.27 -5.82
N ASN A 194 14.36 -17.27 -5.49
CA ASN A 194 13.93 -18.30 -6.44
C ASN A 194 13.09 -17.71 -7.59
N GLY A 195 12.34 -16.65 -7.32
CA GLY A 195 11.60 -15.91 -8.33
C GLY A 195 12.52 -15.20 -9.32
N TYR A 196 13.60 -14.57 -8.82
CA TYR A 196 14.64 -13.96 -9.65
C TYR A 196 15.37 -15.00 -10.51
N ALA A 197 15.74 -16.14 -9.94
CA ALA A 197 16.31 -17.24 -10.71
C ALA A 197 15.37 -17.73 -11.82
N GLY A 198 14.07 -17.85 -11.52
CA GLY A 198 13.04 -18.20 -12.49
C GLY A 198 12.85 -17.16 -13.61
N LEU A 199 13.07 -15.87 -13.32
CA LEU A 199 13.05 -14.78 -14.29
C LEU A 199 14.31 -14.76 -15.15
N ALA A 200 15.49 -14.96 -14.56
CA ALA A 200 16.76 -15.07 -15.27
C ALA A 200 16.73 -16.23 -16.28
N GLY A 201 16.11 -17.36 -15.93
CA GLY A 201 15.91 -18.49 -16.83
C GLY A 201 14.95 -18.24 -18.01
N GLN A 202 14.28 -17.09 -18.08
CA GLN A 202 13.47 -16.70 -19.24
C GLN A 202 14.28 -15.92 -20.29
N VAL A 203 15.52 -15.51 -19.97
CA VAL A 203 16.38 -14.77 -20.89
C VAL A 203 17.09 -15.75 -21.82
N VAL A 204 16.94 -15.55 -23.13
CA VAL A 204 17.54 -16.41 -24.16
C VAL A 204 18.88 -15.81 -24.62
N GLY A 205 19.91 -16.65 -24.79
CA GLY A 205 21.15 -16.27 -25.45
C GLY A 205 22.34 -15.99 -24.53
N SER A 206 22.12 -15.71 -23.25
CA SER A 206 23.17 -15.62 -22.22
C SER A 206 22.58 -15.55 -20.80
N PRO A 207 23.36 -15.86 -19.74
CA PRO A 207 22.95 -15.56 -18.38
C PRO A 207 22.65 -14.07 -18.20
N ASP A 208 21.58 -13.75 -17.47
CA ASP A 208 21.25 -12.35 -17.17
C ASP A 208 22.22 -11.79 -16.12
N GLU A 209 23.25 -11.07 -16.59
CA GLU A 209 24.27 -10.44 -15.76
C GLU A 209 23.70 -9.48 -14.71
N CYS A 210 22.54 -8.86 -14.97
CA CYS A 210 21.89 -7.98 -14.02
C CYS A 210 21.28 -8.74 -12.84
N LEU A 211 20.84 -9.99 -13.04
CA LEU A 211 20.19 -10.80 -12.01
C LEU A 211 21.16 -11.75 -11.29
N ALA A 212 22.30 -12.08 -11.90
CA ALA A 212 23.33 -12.95 -11.32
C ALA A 212 23.80 -12.52 -9.90
N PRO A 213 24.02 -11.21 -9.61
CA PRO A 213 24.43 -10.77 -8.27
C PRO A 213 23.43 -11.13 -7.16
N VAL A 214 22.13 -11.19 -7.46
CA VAL A 214 21.11 -11.60 -6.48
C VAL A 214 21.25 -13.08 -6.13
N ALA A 215 21.53 -13.93 -7.12
CA ALA A 215 21.74 -15.36 -6.90
C ALA A 215 23.01 -15.64 -6.08
N GLU A 216 24.07 -14.88 -6.35
CA GLU A 216 25.31 -14.96 -5.59
C GLU A 216 25.11 -14.50 -4.13
N ALA A 217 24.52 -13.31 -3.93
CA ALA A 217 24.25 -12.77 -2.59
C ALA A 217 23.35 -13.71 -1.77
N TRP A 218 22.31 -14.29 -2.40
CA TRP A 218 21.46 -15.29 -1.75
C TRP A 218 22.24 -16.55 -1.36
N SER A 219 23.16 -17.01 -2.21
CA SER A 219 23.99 -18.18 -1.91
C SER A 219 24.92 -17.94 -0.73
N ARG A 220 25.53 -16.75 -0.66
CA ARG A 220 26.34 -16.33 0.51
C ARG A 220 25.49 -16.29 1.78
N LEU A 221 24.30 -15.68 1.72
CA LEU A 221 23.40 -15.59 2.88
C LEU A 221 23.01 -16.98 3.44
N LYS A 222 22.67 -17.93 2.57
CA LYS A 222 22.33 -19.31 2.96
C LYS A 222 23.46 -20.03 3.70
N LEU A 223 24.71 -19.75 3.32
CA LEU A 223 25.89 -20.38 3.91
C LEU A 223 26.33 -19.67 5.20
N ALA A 224 26.22 -18.34 5.23
CA ALA A 224 26.73 -17.51 6.31
C ALA A 224 25.80 -17.47 7.53
N VAL A 225 24.48 -17.49 7.32
CA VAL A 225 23.52 -17.17 8.39
C VAL A 225 22.64 -18.37 8.74
N PRO A 226 22.71 -18.90 9.97
CA PRO A 226 21.88 -20.02 10.37
C PRO A 226 20.40 -19.63 10.41
N VAL A 227 19.54 -20.54 9.95
CA VAL A 227 18.09 -20.39 10.06
C VAL A 227 17.64 -20.95 11.38
N VAL A 228 17.20 -20.06 12.26
CA VAL A 228 16.62 -20.45 13.54
C VAL A 228 15.10 -20.46 13.41
N GLY A 229 14.48 -21.52 13.92
CA GLY A 229 13.03 -21.61 13.97
C GLY A 229 12.42 -20.49 14.81
N ILE A 230 13.12 -20.06 15.87
CA ILE A 230 12.60 -19.17 16.91
C ILE A 230 13.77 -18.37 17.49
N LEU A 231 13.69 -17.03 17.45
CA LEU A 231 14.59 -16.15 18.19
C LEU A 231 13.99 -15.80 19.56
N LYS A 232 14.74 -16.04 20.64
CA LYS A 232 14.45 -15.42 21.95
C LYS A 232 14.98 -13.99 21.89
N ARG A 233 14.09 -13.02 22.06
CA ARG A 233 14.48 -11.62 22.10
C ARG A 233 15.07 -11.28 23.49
N PRO A 234 16.15 -10.49 23.59
CA PRO A 234 16.42 -9.73 24.80
C PRO A 234 15.28 -8.71 25.01
N GLU A 235 14.85 -8.53 26.26
CA GLU A 235 13.82 -7.55 26.63
C GLU A 235 14.34 -6.12 26.35
N GLN A 236 14.05 -5.59 25.17
CA GLN A 236 14.20 -4.17 24.91
C GLN A 236 12.87 -3.48 25.20
N SER A 237 12.92 -2.60 26.20
CA SER A 237 11.88 -1.64 26.52
C SER A 237 11.68 -0.74 25.30
N TYR A 238 10.55 -0.92 24.62
CA TYR A 238 10.12 0.02 23.61
C TYR A 238 9.78 1.35 24.28
N GLN A 239 10.44 2.42 23.85
CA GLN A 239 10.01 3.77 24.20
C GLN A 239 8.59 3.97 23.67
N LEU A 240 7.72 4.43 24.57
CA LEU A 240 6.34 4.83 24.32
C LEU A 240 6.34 5.94 23.26
N LEU A 241 5.56 5.75 22.20
CA LEU A 241 5.16 6.87 21.34
C LEU A 241 4.08 7.68 22.11
N PRO A 242 4.07 9.01 21.99
CA PRO A 242 3.20 9.88 22.78
C PRO A 242 1.75 9.88 22.30
N ASP A 243 0.86 10.24 23.23
CA ASP A 243 -0.59 10.36 23.09
C ASP A 243 -0.98 11.20 21.87
N SER A 244 -1.61 10.57 20.87
CA SER A 244 -1.93 11.18 19.57
C SER A 244 -3.41 11.54 19.43
N THR A 245 -4.00 12.27 20.38
CA THR A 245 -5.44 12.61 20.31
C THR A 245 -5.78 13.99 19.76
N THR A 246 -4.82 14.88 19.46
CA THR A 246 -5.20 16.29 19.15
C THR A 246 -4.41 17.05 18.09
N GLN A 247 -3.47 16.45 17.36
CA GLN A 247 -2.70 17.21 16.36
C GLN A 247 -3.26 17.03 14.94
N SER A 248 -3.77 18.12 14.38
CA SER A 248 -4.25 18.23 13.01
C SER A 248 -3.13 17.89 12.01
N SER A 249 -3.10 16.64 11.54
CA SER A 249 -2.36 16.26 10.35
C SER A 249 -2.92 17.04 9.16
N SER A 250 -2.05 17.61 8.32
CA SER A 250 -2.43 18.32 7.10
C SER A 250 -2.23 17.49 5.83
N VAL A 251 -1.80 16.24 5.97
CA VAL A 251 -1.65 15.30 4.85
C VAL A 251 -2.92 14.46 4.76
N ASP A 252 -3.57 14.50 3.60
CA ASP A 252 -4.69 13.63 3.30
C ASP A 252 -4.16 12.29 2.73
N PRO A 253 -4.34 11.15 3.44
CA PRO A 253 -3.84 9.85 2.97
C PRO A 253 -4.55 9.36 1.69
N ARG A 254 -5.63 10.03 1.26
CA ARG A 254 -6.29 9.78 -0.03
C ARG A 254 -5.54 10.36 -1.21
N GLN A 255 -4.71 11.38 -0.97
CA GLN A 255 -4.06 12.16 -2.01
C GLN A 255 -2.55 11.90 -2.10
N VAL A 256 -1.94 11.36 -1.05
CA VAL A 256 -0.49 11.11 -0.99
C VAL A 256 -0.21 9.67 -0.60
N ARG A 257 0.73 9.04 -1.31
CA ARG A 257 1.27 7.73 -0.93
C ARG A 257 1.95 7.79 0.42
N ALA A 258 1.66 6.84 1.30
CA ALA A 258 2.23 6.71 2.64
C ALA A 258 3.77 6.78 2.70
N ARG A 259 4.47 6.39 1.63
CA ARG A 259 5.94 6.33 1.56
C ARG A 259 6.64 7.58 1.08
N VAL A 260 5.88 8.62 0.77
CA VAL A 260 6.47 9.82 0.19
C VAL A 260 6.72 10.85 1.28
N VAL A 261 5.74 11.04 2.16
CA VAL A 261 5.79 12.01 3.26
C VAL A 261 6.02 11.28 4.58
N GLY A 262 6.95 11.79 5.37
CA GLY A 262 7.26 11.28 6.71
C GLY A 262 6.21 11.74 7.70
N THR A 263 5.65 10.77 8.42
CA THR A 263 4.78 10.99 9.56
C THR A 263 5.57 10.76 10.85
N ASP A 264 6.60 11.58 11.06
CA ASP A 264 7.13 11.67 12.42
C ASP A 264 6.05 12.33 13.28
N LEU A 265 5.37 11.52 14.09
CA LEU A 265 4.30 11.96 14.97
C LEU A 265 4.75 13.02 16.00
N GLN A 266 6.07 13.21 16.21
CA GLN A 266 6.61 14.28 17.05
C GLN A 266 6.95 15.57 16.28
N ALA A 267 7.09 15.52 14.95
CA ALA A 267 7.42 16.67 14.12
C ALA A 267 6.26 16.93 13.16
N ARG A 268 5.51 18.01 13.39
CA ARG A 268 4.41 18.50 12.52
C ARG A 268 4.61 18.08 11.05
N GLU A 269 3.72 17.21 10.56
CA GLU A 269 3.83 16.53 9.26
C GLU A 269 4.03 17.48 8.08
N VAL A 270 3.48 18.69 8.18
CA VAL A 270 3.78 19.80 7.28
C VAL A 270 4.00 21.04 8.13
N GLN A 271 5.12 21.72 7.92
CA GLN A 271 5.42 22.98 8.57
C GLN A 271 5.25 24.11 7.57
N MET A 272 4.53 25.15 8.00
CA MET A 272 4.42 26.40 7.28
C MET A 272 5.24 27.44 8.05
N VAL A 273 6.30 27.95 7.42
CA VAL A 273 7.20 28.94 7.98
C VAL A 273 7.02 30.23 7.21
N GLU A 274 6.54 31.27 7.90
CA GLU A 274 6.39 32.60 7.30
C GLU A 274 7.74 33.16 6.85
N SER A 275 7.73 33.78 5.66
CA SER A 275 8.81 34.66 5.24
C SER A 275 8.85 35.90 6.12
N ARG A 276 10.05 36.46 6.33
CA ARG A 276 10.25 37.72 7.08
C ARG A 276 9.44 38.90 6.53
N GLU A 277 9.05 38.84 5.25
CA GLU A 277 8.28 39.87 4.56
C GLU A 277 6.76 39.63 4.60
N GLY A 278 6.28 38.53 5.20
CA GLY A 278 4.85 38.22 5.36
C GLY A 278 4.06 37.94 4.08
N ALA A 279 4.65 38.10 2.89
CA ALA A 279 3.97 37.91 1.60
C ALA A 279 3.93 36.43 1.13
N THR A 280 4.83 35.60 1.66
CA THR A 280 4.99 34.20 1.27
C THR A 280 5.13 33.30 2.49
N VAL A 281 4.73 32.05 2.31
CA VAL A 281 4.93 30.99 3.29
C VAL A 281 5.77 29.90 2.66
N ARG A 282 6.79 29.44 3.40
CA ARG A 282 7.58 28.28 3.03
C ARG A 282 6.94 27.04 3.62
N VAL A 283 6.52 26.14 2.76
CA VAL A 283 6.04 24.83 3.17
C VAL A 283 7.22 23.87 3.26
N LEU A 284 7.32 23.12 4.35
CA LEU A 284 8.29 22.07 4.61
C LEU A 284 7.53 20.78 4.90
N VAL A 285 7.77 19.75 4.10
CA VAL A 285 7.14 18.44 4.24
C VAL A 285 8.26 17.40 4.41
N PRO A 286 8.43 16.79 5.59
CA PRO A 286 9.47 15.78 5.79
C PRO A 286 9.28 14.63 4.79
N ALA A 287 10.36 14.14 4.20
CA ALA A 287 10.32 12.92 3.43
C ALA A 287 10.22 11.71 4.35
N PHE A 288 9.57 10.65 3.86
CA PHE A 288 9.37 9.42 4.63
C PHE A 288 10.66 8.70 5.01
N GLY A 289 11.69 8.78 4.16
CA GLY A 289 12.96 8.12 4.40
C GLY A 289 14.13 8.94 3.88
N SER A 290 15.34 8.48 4.21
CA SER A 290 16.60 9.08 3.74
C SER A 290 16.78 8.97 2.22
N ARG A 291 16.07 8.06 1.57
CA ARG A 291 16.05 7.85 0.12
C ARG A 291 14.62 7.90 -0.40
N VAL A 292 14.30 8.97 -1.12
CA VAL A 292 13.05 9.07 -1.88
C VAL A 292 13.38 8.74 -3.34
N PRO A 293 12.66 7.79 -3.98
CA PRO A 293 12.81 7.55 -5.41
C PRO A 293 12.56 8.84 -6.22
N SER A 294 13.46 9.19 -7.14
CA SER A 294 13.37 10.43 -7.94
C SER A 294 12.03 10.57 -8.67
N ALA A 295 11.50 9.47 -9.21
CA ALA A 295 10.20 9.44 -9.87
C ALA A 295 9.04 9.87 -8.96
N LEU A 296 9.12 9.60 -7.64
CA LEU A 296 8.13 10.05 -6.67
C LEU A 296 8.42 11.47 -6.18
N ALA A 297 9.70 11.80 -6.01
CA ALA A 297 10.13 13.11 -5.56
C ALA A 297 9.68 14.24 -6.52
N ASP A 298 9.58 13.91 -7.81
CA ASP A 298 9.27 14.84 -8.88
C ASP A 298 7.77 15.08 -9.11
N GLN A 299 6.89 14.35 -8.41
CA GLN A 299 5.45 14.38 -8.67
C GLN A 299 4.66 15.16 -7.61
N LEU A 300 5.20 15.35 -6.42
CA LEU A 300 4.45 15.99 -5.34
C LEU A 300 4.17 17.47 -5.61
N MET A 301 2.92 17.84 -5.40
CA MET A 301 2.42 19.20 -5.48
C MET A 301 1.95 19.64 -4.10
N VAL A 302 1.94 20.95 -3.90
CA VAL A 302 1.37 21.61 -2.72
C VAL A 302 0.50 22.77 -3.16
N ARG A 303 -0.63 22.97 -2.49
CA ARG A 303 -1.48 24.16 -2.64
C ARG A 303 -1.87 24.68 -1.27
N LEU A 304 -2.14 25.98 -1.19
CA LEU A 304 -2.76 26.56 0.00
C LEU A 304 -4.28 26.48 -0.15
N VAL A 305 -4.96 26.06 0.91
CA VAL A 305 -6.43 26.02 0.96
C VAL A 305 -6.88 26.94 2.07
N ASP A 306 -7.76 27.89 1.74
CA ASP A 306 -8.42 28.75 2.72
C ASP A 306 -9.34 27.90 3.61
N LYS A 307 -9.15 27.99 4.93
CA LYS A 307 -9.88 27.16 5.91
C LYS A 307 -11.36 27.50 6.01
N ARG A 308 -11.77 28.72 5.67
CA ARG A 308 -13.17 29.20 5.77
C ARG A 308 -13.95 28.91 4.50
N SER A 309 -13.35 29.18 3.35
CA SER A 309 -14.01 29.03 2.05
C SER A 309 -13.76 27.67 1.40
N GLY A 310 -12.73 26.95 1.80
CA GLY A 310 -12.26 25.73 1.12
C GLY A 310 -11.61 26.01 -0.24
N THR A 311 -11.44 27.27 -0.61
CA THR A 311 -10.90 27.65 -1.93
C THR A 311 -9.41 27.35 -1.97
N ALA A 312 -8.99 26.60 -3.00
CA ALA A 312 -7.59 26.27 -3.23
C ALA A 312 -6.89 27.33 -4.09
N HIS A 313 -5.69 27.73 -3.67
CA HIS A 313 -4.76 28.51 -4.47
C HIS A 313 -4.12 27.62 -5.56
N GLU A 314 -3.40 28.26 -6.48
CA GLU A 314 -2.63 27.58 -7.51
C GLU A 314 -1.63 26.57 -6.89
N ALA A 315 -1.62 25.35 -7.43
CA ALA A 315 -0.74 24.29 -6.97
C ALA A 315 0.68 24.48 -7.51
N LEU A 316 1.67 24.29 -6.64
CA LEU A 316 3.09 24.41 -6.96
C LEU A 316 3.82 23.10 -6.69
N ARG A 317 4.81 22.77 -7.52
CA ARG A 317 5.63 21.56 -7.35
C ARG A 317 6.57 21.70 -6.15
N LEU A 318 6.58 20.69 -5.30
CA LEU A 318 7.53 20.58 -4.20
C LEU A 318 8.92 20.19 -4.72
N LYS A 319 9.97 20.73 -4.08
CA LYS A 319 11.36 20.39 -4.40
C LYS A 319 11.98 19.60 -3.26
N LEU A 320 12.50 18.40 -3.55
CA LEU A 320 13.21 17.59 -2.56
C LEU A 320 14.59 18.19 -2.26
N ARG A 321 14.88 18.41 -0.98
CA ARG A 321 16.18 18.83 -0.44
C ARG A 321 16.73 17.73 0.45
N SER A 322 18.01 17.40 0.33
CA SER A 322 18.67 16.32 1.07
C SER A 322 20.06 16.72 1.55
N GLY A 323 20.61 15.96 2.50
CA GLY A 323 21.94 16.19 3.06
C GLY A 323 22.09 17.58 3.67
N ARG A 324 23.18 18.29 3.32
CA ARG A 324 23.49 19.64 3.84
C ARG A 324 22.38 20.67 3.61
N ASP A 325 21.60 20.53 2.53
CA ASP A 325 20.49 21.44 2.25
C ASP A 325 19.32 21.25 3.22
N ALA A 326 19.06 20.01 3.64
CA ALA A 326 18.06 19.72 4.67
C ALA A 326 18.54 20.17 6.06
N GLU A 327 19.83 19.97 6.38
CA GLU A 327 20.43 20.43 7.64
C GLU A 327 20.35 21.95 7.80
N ARG A 328 20.56 22.71 6.71
CA ARG A 328 20.40 24.18 6.69
C ARG A 328 18.97 24.63 7.01
N LEU A 329 17.99 23.76 6.78
CA LEU A 329 16.58 23.97 7.12
C LEU A 329 16.24 23.42 8.51
N GLY A 330 17.22 22.96 9.29
CA GLY A 330 17.02 22.38 10.62
C GLY A 330 16.47 20.94 10.60
N MET A 331 16.45 20.28 9.44
CA MET A 331 15.85 18.97 9.27
C MET A 331 16.91 17.87 9.28
N ARG A 332 16.64 16.78 10.02
CA ARG A 332 17.51 15.58 10.09
C ARG A 332 17.27 14.61 8.94
N THR A 333 16.11 14.71 8.29
CA THR A 333 15.71 13.89 7.14
C THR A 333 15.58 14.77 5.89
N PRO A 334 15.64 14.18 4.68
CA PRO A 334 15.30 14.92 3.47
C PRO A 334 13.93 15.58 3.60
N VAL A 335 13.78 16.76 3.01
CA VAL A 335 12.57 17.58 3.14
C VAL A 335 12.14 18.07 1.78
N PHE A 336 10.85 17.95 1.49
CA PHE A 336 10.22 18.62 0.36
C PHE A 336 9.89 20.04 0.75
N THR A 337 10.23 21.00 -0.10
CA THR A 337 9.96 22.41 0.19
C THR A 337 9.54 23.21 -1.01
N GLN A 338 8.71 24.21 -0.76
CA GLN A 338 8.33 25.23 -1.74
C GLN A 338 7.88 26.51 -1.04
N GLU A 339 8.16 27.66 -1.64
CA GLU A 339 7.62 28.96 -1.23
C GLU A 339 6.35 29.27 -2.02
N ILE A 340 5.29 29.64 -1.30
CA ILE A 340 3.95 29.86 -1.86
C ILE A 340 3.47 31.27 -1.45
N PRO A 341 2.93 32.07 -2.37
CA PRO A 341 2.36 33.37 -2.02
C PRO A 341 1.05 33.22 -1.24
N LEU A 342 0.91 33.99 -0.16
CA LEU A 342 -0.31 34.00 0.67
C LEU A 342 -1.47 34.78 0.04
N ARG A 343 -1.20 35.61 -0.97
CA ARG A 343 -2.19 36.41 -1.71
C ARG A 343 -3.15 37.20 -0.81
N GLY A 344 -2.64 37.73 0.30
CA GLY A 344 -3.41 38.54 1.26
C GLY A 344 -4.06 37.76 2.40
N ALA A 345 -3.96 36.42 2.43
CA ALA A 345 -4.36 35.62 3.59
C ALA A 345 -3.27 35.61 4.69
N ALA A 346 -3.68 35.44 5.94
CA ALA A 346 -2.76 35.14 7.03
C ALA A 346 -2.44 33.63 7.06
N VAL A 347 -1.28 33.21 7.58
CA VAL A 347 -0.90 31.78 7.60
C VAL A 347 -1.85 30.95 8.44
N GLU A 348 -2.41 31.52 9.50
CA GLU A 348 -3.41 30.89 10.35
C GLU A 348 -4.74 30.61 9.63
N ASP A 349 -5.09 31.38 8.60
CA ASP A 349 -6.32 31.23 7.82
C ASP A 349 -6.20 30.20 6.68
N VAL A 350 -4.98 29.76 6.37
CA VAL A 350 -4.72 28.77 5.33
C VAL A 350 -4.17 27.46 5.90
N ARG A 351 -4.26 26.40 5.12
CA ARG A 351 -3.51 25.15 5.35
C ARG A 351 -2.80 24.73 4.07
N ALA A 352 -1.68 24.04 4.22
CA ALA A 352 -0.96 23.44 3.11
C ALA A 352 -1.50 22.03 2.83
N ASP A 353 -2.05 21.86 1.63
CA ASP A 353 -2.54 20.59 1.12
C ASP A 353 -1.50 20.00 0.16
N VAL A 354 -0.96 18.83 0.51
CA VAL A 354 0.07 18.13 -0.27
C VAL A 354 -0.61 16.98 -0.99
N PHE A 355 -0.38 16.84 -2.30
CA PHE A 355 -1.05 15.82 -3.11
C PHE A 355 -0.18 15.31 -4.27
N ASP A 356 -0.49 14.10 -4.72
CA ASP A 356 -0.02 13.53 -5.99
C ASP A 356 -1.04 13.87 -7.10
N PRO A 357 -0.67 14.66 -8.13
CA PRO A 357 -1.60 15.10 -9.17
C PRO A 357 -2.13 13.95 -10.04
N VAL A 358 -1.49 12.77 -10.01
CA VAL A 358 -1.99 11.58 -10.70
C VAL A 358 -3.21 10.98 -9.99
N HIS A 359 -3.42 11.34 -8.73
CA HIS A 359 -4.42 10.74 -7.83
C HIS A 359 -5.33 11.80 -7.19
N GLU A 360 -5.58 12.90 -7.89
CA GLU A 360 -6.34 14.03 -7.33
C GLU A 360 -7.76 13.59 -6.93
N THR A 361 -7.96 13.48 -5.61
CA THR A 361 -9.25 13.38 -4.95
C THR A 361 -9.58 14.78 -4.42
N ALA A 362 -10.87 15.14 -4.35
CA ALA A 362 -11.25 16.40 -3.70
C ALA A 362 -10.70 16.44 -2.26
N PRO A 363 -10.04 17.53 -1.84
CA PRO A 363 -9.49 17.61 -0.49
C PRO A 363 -10.62 17.58 0.54
N ALA A 364 -10.34 17.05 1.73
CA ALA A 364 -11.27 17.18 2.86
C ALA A 364 -11.59 18.66 3.11
N LEU A 365 -12.75 19.03 3.61
CA LEU A 365 -13.04 20.46 3.84
C LEU A 365 -12.31 21.00 5.08
N THR A 366 -12.21 20.17 6.11
CA THR A 366 -11.57 20.49 7.39
C THR A 366 -10.78 19.28 7.90
N ASP A 367 -9.89 19.49 8.87
CA ASP A 367 -9.12 18.39 9.46
C ASP A 367 -9.98 17.53 10.42
N THR A 368 -11.17 18.03 10.78
CA THR A 368 -12.21 17.34 11.55
C THR A 368 -13.26 16.66 10.67
N ASP A 369 -13.06 16.62 9.36
CA ASP A 369 -13.94 15.89 8.44
C ASP A 369 -13.98 14.40 8.83
N ASP A 370 -15.20 13.89 9.08
CA ASP A 370 -15.41 12.53 9.58
C ASP A 370 -14.82 11.45 8.65
N GLU A 371 -14.81 11.66 7.33
CA GLU A 371 -14.26 10.72 6.37
C GLU A 371 -12.73 10.73 6.42
N LEU A 372 -12.11 11.91 6.57
CA LEU A 372 -10.66 12.05 6.75
C LEU A 372 -10.19 11.42 8.07
N VAL A 373 -10.86 11.74 9.18
CA VAL A 373 -10.55 11.18 10.50
C VAL A 373 -10.68 9.65 10.49
N ARG A 374 -11.76 9.13 9.89
CA ARG A 374 -12.00 7.70 9.74
C ARG A 374 -10.90 7.01 8.94
N ARG A 375 -10.44 7.59 7.83
CA ARG A 375 -9.35 7.02 7.01
C ARG A 375 -7.99 7.05 7.71
N ARG A 376 -7.68 8.12 8.44
CA ARG A 376 -6.46 8.19 9.27
C ARG A 376 -6.46 7.11 10.34
N ARG A 377 -7.60 6.91 11.01
CA ARG A 377 -7.80 5.83 11.97
C ARG A 377 -7.62 4.46 11.31
N ALA A 378 -8.23 4.25 10.14
CA ALA A 378 -8.09 3.00 9.39
C ALA A 378 -6.62 2.72 9.02
N GLN A 379 -5.88 3.73 8.57
CA GLN A 379 -4.47 3.64 8.23
C GLN A 379 -3.60 3.29 9.46
N PHE A 380 -3.83 3.96 10.58
CA PHE A 380 -3.14 3.67 11.85
C PHE A 380 -3.39 2.22 12.29
N VAL A 381 -4.66 1.80 12.32
CA VAL A 381 -5.08 0.47 12.71
C VAL A 381 -4.46 -0.60 11.81
N LEU A 382 -4.46 -0.37 10.49
CA LEU A 382 -3.76 -1.22 9.52
C LEU A 382 -2.26 -1.30 9.82
N GLY A 383 -1.60 -0.18 10.10
CA GLY A 383 -0.17 -0.11 10.42
C GLY A 383 0.21 -0.98 11.62
N GLU A 384 -0.45 -0.77 12.75
CA GLU A 384 -0.22 -1.54 13.99
C GLU A 384 -0.52 -3.03 13.77
N TRP A 385 -1.60 -3.35 13.06
CA TRP A 385 -1.95 -4.73 12.74
C TRP A 385 -0.90 -5.43 11.89
N ARG A 386 -0.47 -4.80 10.80
CA ARG A 386 0.54 -5.37 9.88
C ARG A 386 1.87 -5.58 10.59
N GLN A 387 2.27 -4.63 11.45
CA GLN A 387 3.48 -4.76 12.25
C GLN A 387 3.36 -5.89 13.28
N ALA A 388 2.23 -5.99 13.99
CA ALA A 388 1.96 -7.11 14.89
C ALA A 388 2.01 -8.46 14.14
N MET A 389 1.45 -8.55 12.93
CA MET A 389 1.47 -9.78 12.13
C MET A 389 2.87 -10.17 11.65
N ALA A 390 3.66 -9.19 11.21
CA ALA A 390 5.05 -9.42 10.90
C ALA A 390 5.80 -9.94 12.14
N GLU A 391 5.61 -9.31 13.30
CA GLU A 391 6.24 -9.72 14.55
C GLU A 391 5.87 -11.15 14.99
N ILE A 392 4.59 -11.54 14.88
CA ILE A 392 4.12 -12.91 15.15
C ILE A 392 4.79 -13.93 14.25
N ARG A 393 4.93 -13.62 12.96
CA ARG A 393 5.57 -14.53 12.00
C ARG A 393 7.06 -14.68 12.31
N LEU A 394 7.68 -13.68 12.92
CA LEU A 394 9.08 -13.68 13.31
C LEU A 394 9.34 -14.20 14.74
N SER A 395 8.34 -14.26 15.62
CA SER A 395 8.50 -14.64 17.04
C SER A 395 7.24 -15.29 17.63
N ARG A 396 7.43 -16.30 18.49
CA ARG A 396 6.34 -16.90 19.28
C ARG A 396 6.04 -16.16 20.59
N GLN A 397 6.71 -15.04 20.89
CA GLN A 397 6.48 -14.30 22.13
C GLN A 397 5.16 -13.52 22.06
N ALA A 398 4.13 -14.03 22.73
CA ALA A 398 2.83 -13.38 22.85
C ALA A 398 2.91 -11.98 23.47
N LYS A 399 3.91 -11.69 24.32
CA LYS A 399 4.03 -10.41 25.04
C LYS A 399 4.18 -9.18 24.14
N SER A 400 5.07 -9.19 23.12
CA SER A 400 5.27 -8.01 22.25
C SER A 400 4.09 -7.79 21.30
N ARG A 401 3.52 -8.89 20.79
CA ARG A 401 2.25 -8.88 20.06
C ARG A 401 1.15 -8.24 20.91
N ASN A 402 0.98 -8.76 22.12
CA ASN A 402 -0.07 -8.30 23.03
C ASN A 402 0.16 -6.84 23.40
N SER A 403 1.39 -6.37 23.64
CA SER A 403 1.62 -4.95 23.96
C SER A 403 1.21 -3.99 22.84
N ARG A 404 1.41 -4.35 21.57
CA ARG A 404 0.95 -3.53 20.44
C ARG A 404 -0.56 -3.56 20.26
N LEU A 405 -1.16 -4.74 20.40
CA LEU A 405 -2.61 -4.89 20.29
C LEU A 405 -3.34 -4.25 21.49
N THR A 406 -2.74 -4.25 22.69
CA THR A 406 -3.21 -3.49 23.85
C THR A 406 -3.10 -1.99 23.60
N ARG A 407 -2.02 -1.51 22.96
CA ARG A 407 -1.91 -0.10 22.55
C ARG A 407 -2.98 0.27 21.54
N LEU A 408 -3.21 -0.59 20.53
CA LEU A 408 -4.28 -0.40 19.56
C LEU A 408 -5.64 -0.29 20.25
N ALA A 409 -5.94 -1.18 21.21
CA ALA A 409 -7.16 -1.10 22.01
C ALA A 409 -7.24 0.24 22.77
N ALA A 410 -6.19 0.64 23.49
CA ALA A 410 -6.17 1.88 24.26
C ALA A 410 -6.37 3.15 23.40
N VAL A 411 -5.74 3.24 22.23
CA VAL A 411 -5.93 4.39 21.31
C VAL A 411 -7.35 4.45 20.79
N LEU A 412 -7.99 3.30 20.59
CA LEU A 412 -9.38 3.24 20.14
C LEU A 412 -10.37 3.52 21.27
N ASP A 413 -9.98 3.27 22.52
CA ASP A 413 -10.79 3.53 23.69
C ASP A 413 -11.15 5.02 23.87
N GLU A 414 -10.25 5.90 23.44
CA GLU A 414 -10.40 7.36 23.53
C GLU A 414 -11.12 7.97 22.32
N ALA A 415 -11.18 7.26 21.18
CA ALA A 415 -11.52 7.84 19.88
C ALA A 415 -12.90 7.43 19.32
N VAL A 416 -13.52 6.36 19.84
CA VAL A 416 -14.83 5.86 19.36
C VAL A 416 -15.89 6.08 20.45
N PRO A 417 -16.87 6.98 20.26
CA PRO A 417 -17.88 7.30 21.28
C PRO A 417 -18.83 6.14 21.59
N ASP A 418 -19.09 5.28 20.60
CA ASP A 418 -19.99 4.12 20.73
C ASP A 418 -19.19 2.81 20.78
N ALA A 419 -19.52 1.93 21.72
CA ALA A 419 -18.64 0.84 22.14
C ALA A 419 -18.55 -0.31 21.11
N ASP A 420 -19.51 -0.43 20.19
CA ASP A 420 -19.61 -1.58 19.27
C ASP A 420 -19.66 -1.22 17.78
N GLU A 421 -19.43 0.06 17.42
CA GLU A 421 -19.25 0.43 16.02
C GLU A 421 -17.89 -0.05 15.46
N PRO A 422 -17.83 -0.41 14.17
CA PRO A 422 -16.57 -0.75 13.52
C PRO A 422 -15.64 0.47 13.49
N VAL A 423 -14.36 0.24 13.79
CA VAL A 423 -13.36 1.30 13.91
C VAL A 423 -13.23 2.13 12.62
N PHE A 424 -13.47 1.48 11.48
CA PHE A 424 -13.59 2.04 10.15
C PHE A 424 -14.43 1.07 9.29
N ARG A 425 -14.94 1.50 8.14
CA ARG A 425 -15.79 0.66 7.28
C ARG A 425 -15.03 -0.56 6.77
N GLY A 426 -15.59 -1.75 6.97
CA GLY A 426 -14.98 -3.04 6.64
C GLY A 426 -13.95 -3.55 7.68
N GLY A 427 -13.62 -2.73 8.69
CA GLY A 427 -12.70 -3.07 9.77
C GLY A 427 -13.38 -3.77 10.96
N PRO A 428 -12.58 -4.25 11.93
CA PRO A 428 -13.11 -4.84 13.15
C PRO A 428 -13.76 -3.80 14.07
N THR A 429 -14.64 -4.25 14.96
CA THR A 429 -15.15 -3.50 16.11
C THR A 429 -14.11 -3.45 17.23
N ARG A 430 -14.25 -2.47 18.13
CA ARG A 430 -13.42 -2.36 19.34
C ARG A 430 -13.50 -3.62 20.20
N SER A 431 -14.71 -4.12 20.44
CA SER A 431 -14.97 -5.37 21.17
C SER A 431 -14.22 -6.57 20.59
N GLU A 432 -14.10 -6.67 19.27
CA GLU A 432 -13.36 -7.75 18.61
C GLU A 432 -11.85 -7.65 18.78
N ILE A 433 -11.30 -6.42 18.77
CA ILE A 433 -9.88 -6.16 19.04
C ILE A 433 -9.55 -6.56 20.47
N THR A 434 -10.32 -6.08 21.45
CA THR A 434 -10.14 -6.38 22.87
C THR A 434 -10.30 -7.88 23.16
N ARG A 435 -11.33 -8.51 22.59
CA ARG A 435 -11.52 -9.97 22.70
C ARG A 435 -10.29 -10.73 22.19
N TYR A 436 -9.63 -10.27 21.13
CA TYR A 436 -8.41 -10.92 20.64
C TYR A 436 -7.18 -10.68 21.54
N VAL A 437 -7.08 -9.50 22.17
CA VAL A 437 -6.04 -9.20 23.17
C VAL A 437 -6.19 -10.13 24.38
N ASP A 438 -7.43 -10.34 24.83
CA ASP A 438 -7.75 -11.03 26.08
C ASP A 438 -7.98 -12.55 25.92
N ALA A 439 -8.40 -13.03 24.75
CA ALA A 439 -8.76 -14.43 24.54
C ALA A 439 -7.56 -15.36 24.32
N ALA A 440 -7.73 -16.61 24.80
CA ALA A 440 -6.99 -17.76 24.31
C ALA A 440 -7.30 -18.02 22.81
N PRO A 441 -6.36 -18.57 22.02
CA PRO A 441 -6.49 -18.65 20.56
C PRO A 441 -7.74 -19.41 20.12
N GLY A 442 -8.70 -18.75 19.46
CA GLY A 442 -9.87 -19.45 18.89
C GLY A 442 -11.01 -18.60 18.35
N THR A 443 -11.26 -17.39 18.88
CA THR A 443 -12.27 -16.46 18.33
C THR A 443 -11.55 -15.35 17.55
N VAL A 444 -11.69 -15.36 16.22
CA VAL A 444 -10.90 -14.47 15.38
C VAL A 444 -11.75 -13.93 14.24
N HIS A 445 -11.92 -12.62 14.21
CA HIS A 445 -12.56 -11.92 13.10
C HIS A 445 -11.74 -12.13 11.80
N PRO A 446 -12.36 -12.18 10.60
CA PRO A 446 -11.66 -12.39 9.33
C PRO A 446 -10.45 -11.47 9.10
N TRP A 447 -10.55 -10.20 9.51
CA TRP A 447 -9.45 -9.23 9.49
C TRP A 447 -8.20 -9.73 10.21
N PHE A 448 -8.40 -10.41 11.34
CA PHE A 448 -7.37 -10.97 12.20
C PHE A 448 -6.88 -12.37 11.76
N THR A 449 -7.66 -13.09 10.94
CA THR A 449 -7.25 -14.38 10.33
C THR A 449 -6.66 -14.24 8.92
N SER A 450 -6.72 -13.04 8.34
CA SER A 450 -6.37 -12.70 6.95
C SER A 450 -4.90 -12.94 6.56
N THR A 451 -4.07 -13.44 7.47
CA THR A 451 -2.64 -13.74 7.25
C THR A 451 -2.36 -14.88 6.28
N ARG A 452 -3.32 -15.35 5.48
CA ARG A 452 -3.12 -16.41 4.48
C ARG A 452 -3.19 -15.83 3.07
N GLY A 453 -2.34 -16.34 2.18
CA GLY A 453 -2.39 -15.99 0.76
C GLY A 453 -2.07 -14.51 0.51
N ALA A 454 -2.98 -13.79 -0.15
CA ALA A 454 -2.75 -12.40 -0.55
C ALA A 454 -2.54 -11.46 0.66
N GLY A 455 -3.14 -11.75 1.81
CA GLY A 455 -3.01 -10.97 3.04
C GLY A 455 -1.79 -11.28 3.92
N GLU A 456 -0.89 -12.19 3.51
CA GLU A 456 0.35 -12.46 4.26
C GLU A 456 1.23 -11.19 4.42
N PRO A 457 2.05 -11.07 5.46
CA PRO A 457 3.09 -10.04 5.51
C PRO A 457 3.96 -10.07 4.24
N LEU A 458 4.31 -8.89 3.72
CA LEU A 458 5.30 -8.72 2.66
C LEU A 458 6.69 -9.06 3.22
N VAL A 459 7.60 -9.45 2.35
CA VAL A 459 9.00 -9.72 2.73
C VAL A 459 9.63 -8.47 3.34
N ALA A 460 9.30 -7.30 2.79
CA ALA A 460 9.79 -6.02 3.29
C ALA A 460 9.26 -5.69 4.70
N GLU A 461 8.03 -6.12 5.06
CA GLU A 461 7.51 -5.97 6.43
C GLU A 461 8.19 -6.90 7.42
N LEU A 462 8.46 -8.15 6.99
CA LEU A 462 9.25 -9.08 7.80
C LEU A 462 10.68 -8.58 8.01
N ALA A 463 11.27 -7.94 7.00
CA ALA A 463 12.60 -7.33 7.10
C ALA A 463 12.60 -6.13 8.06
N ALA A 464 11.66 -5.20 7.90
CA ALA A 464 11.54 -4.03 8.78
C ALA A 464 11.31 -4.43 10.24
N ALA A 465 10.41 -5.39 10.50
CA ALA A 465 10.16 -5.91 11.84
C ALA A 465 11.35 -6.70 12.42
N HIS A 466 12.24 -7.22 11.57
CA HIS A 466 13.48 -7.87 11.99
C HIS A 466 14.57 -6.85 12.36
N GLN A 467 14.69 -5.75 11.62
CA GLN A 467 15.69 -4.69 11.87
C GLN A 467 15.41 -3.87 13.15
N LEU A 468 14.14 -3.77 13.57
CA LEU A 468 13.73 -3.11 14.81
C LEU A 468 13.97 -3.96 16.08
N ARG A 469 14.70 -5.08 15.96
CA ARG A 469 15.03 -6.01 17.05
C ARG A 469 16.53 -6.04 17.27
#